data_AF-A0A2N2LVD3-F1
#
_entry.id   AF-A0A2N2LVD3-F1
#
_cell.length_a   1.000
_cell.length_b   1.000
_cell.length_c   1.000
_cell.angle_alpha   90.00
_cell.angle_beta   90.00
_cell.angle_gamma   90.00
#
_symmetry.space_group_name_H-M   'P 1'
#
loop_
_entity.id
_entity.type
_entity.pdbx_description
1 polymer ?
#
loop_
_entity_poly.entity_id
_entity_poly.type
_entity_poly.pdbx_seq_one_letter_code
_entity_poly.pdbx_strand_id
1 'polypeptide(L)'
;MKILNQLTARKIAHCLLVLFIAAGLKYAYSRSTSEDLAWILGPTASLVEFLTGEPFMKEKDIGYVSISQRVAIIPGCSGINFMIAAFCMSTLTLIYSTNRKQYPALYILACFVAAYSMTVCTNSLRIILSIHLYRADIYTPLITPEKIHRLAGIAIYFVCLCFLYFGVQKISSSRNHIDAGRQKNKYGYYKSILISCLVPLFWYLLIVLVLPALNQASVKNPSLFREHATYVLLVSFFLFVMMFLLVICYKSLKPKQEPGQDL
;
A
#
# COMPACT_ATOMS: atom_id res chain seq x y z
N MET A 1 32.76 -4.18 18.74
CA MET A 1 32.57 -4.77 17.38
C MET A 1 31.55 -5.93 17.35
N LYS A 2 31.64 -6.95 18.22
CA LYS A 2 30.72 -8.12 18.23
C LYS A 2 29.22 -7.78 18.41
N ILE A 3 28.88 -6.85 19.30
CA ILE A 3 27.48 -6.46 19.58
C ILE A 3 26.83 -5.72 18.39
N LEU A 4 27.60 -4.86 17.71
CA LEU A 4 27.13 -4.14 16.52
C LEU A 4 26.85 -5.12 15.37
N ASN A 5 27.73 -6.11 15.18
CA ASN A 5 27.54 -7.17 14.17
C ASN A 5 26.31 -8.04 14.46
N GLN A 6 26.04 -8.36 15.73
CA GLN A 6 24.86 -9.16 16.10
C GLN A 6 23.54 -8.42 15.89
N LEU A 7 23.48 -7.12 16.18
CA LEU A 7 22.29 -6.30 15.91
C LEU A 7 22.02 -6.21 14.40
N THR A 8 23.06 -6.02 13.60
CA THR A 8 22.96 -5.99 12.13
C THR A 8 22.53 -7.35 11.56
N ALA A 9 23.11 -8.46 12.03
CA ALA A 9 22.74 -9.81 11.59
C ALA A 9 21.27 -10.14 11.92
N ARG A 10 20.79 -9.77 13.11
CA ARG A 10 19.37 -9.93 13.47
C ARG A 10 18.47 -9.12 12.54
N LYS A 11 18.78 -7.84 12.27
CA LYS A 11 17.97 -7.02 11.35
C LYS A 11 17.93 -7.63 9.94
N ILE A 12 19.05 -8.14 9.45
CA ILE A 12 19.12 -8.85 8.16
C ILE A 12 18.23 -10.09 8.17
N ALA A 13 18.31 -10.94 9.21
CA ALA A 13 17.47 -12.14 9.32
C ALA A 13 15.98 -11.82 9.29
N HIS A 14 15.53 -10.77 10.00
CA HIS A 14 14.12 -10.34 9.94
C HIS A 14 13.73 -9.77 8.58
N CYS A 15 14.63 -9.03 7.91
CA CYS A 15 14.39 -8.54 6.56
C CYS A 15 14.20 -9.70 5.58
N LEU A 16 15.07 -10.71 5.64
CA LEU A 16 14.96 -11.92 4.83
C LEU A 16 13.65 -12.67 5.11
N LEU A 17 13.25 -12.78 6.38
CA LEU A 17 11.97 -13.40 6.75
C LEU A 17 10.77 -12.63 6.16
N VAL A 18 10.76 -11.30 6.23
CA VAL A 18 9.69 -10.47 5.66
C VAL A 18 9.61 -10.66 4.14
N LEU A 19 10.76 -10.65 3.46
CA LEU A 19 10.83 -10.88 2.02
C LEU A 19 10.40 -12.30 1.64
N PHE A 20 10.73 -13.30 2.46
CA PHE A 20 10.29 -14.68 2.27
C PHE A 20 8.77 -14.81 2.39
N ILE A 21 8.16 -14.21 3.41
CA ILE A 21 6.69 -14.18 3.57
C ILE A 21 6.03 -13.48 2.38
N ALA A 22 6.56 -12.33 1.95
CA ALA A 22 6.05 -11.59 0.80
C ALA A 22 6.14 -12.39 -0.51
N ALA A 23 7.28 -13.05 -0.75
CA ALA A 23 7.47 -13.91 -1.90
C ALA A 23 6.54 -15.14 -1.87
N GLY A 24 6.37 -15.76 -0.70
CA GLY A 24 5.43 -16.86 -0.49
C GLY A 24 3.99 -16.45 -0.79
N LEU A 25 3.54 -15.30 -0.26
CA LEU A 25 2.21 -14.77 -0.54
C LEU A 25 2.02 -14.46 -2.03
N LYS A 26 3.04 -13.91 -2.69
CA LYS A 26 3.01 -13.61 -4.12
C LYS A 26 2.94 -14.88 -4.98
N TYR A 27 3.72 -15.90 -4.61
CA TYR A 27 3.77 -17.17 -5.29
C TYR A 27 2.47 -17.96 -5.14
N ALA A 28 1.89 -17.99 -3.94
CA ALA A 28 0.59 -18.59 -3.70
C ALA A 28 -0.47 -17.90 -4.57
N TYR A 29 -0.55 -16.57 -4.49
CA TYR A 29 -1.49 -15.77 -5.28
C TYR A 29 -1.40 -16.00 -6.79
N SER A 30 -0.19 -16.14 -7.36
CA SER A 30 -0.04 -16.29 -8.81
C SER A 30 -0.58 -17.61 -9.37
N ARG A 31 -0.90 -18.57 -8.49
CA ARG A 31 -1.47 -19.89 -8.84
C ARG A 31 -2.87 -20.11 -8.27
N SER A 32 -3.37 -19.19 -7.45
CA SER A 32 -4.64 -19.34 -6.74
C SER A 32 -5.84 -19.09 -7.65
N THR A 33 -6.89 -19.90 -7.46
CA THR A 33 -8.22 -19.67 -8.02
C THR A 33 -9.03 -18.69 -7.16
N SER A 34 -10.26 -18.36 -7.58
CA SER A 34 -11.18 -17.56 -6.77
C SER A 34 -11.52 -18.23 -5.43
N GLU A 35 -11.51 -19.56 -5.37
CA GLU A 35 -11.81 -20.34 -4.16
C GLU A 35 -10.67 -20.24 -3.14
N ASP A 36 -9.43 -20.37 -3.60
CA ASP A 36 -8.22 -20.23 -2.77
C ASP A 36 -8.10 -18.83 -2.15
N LEU A 37 -8.68 -17.83 -2.80
CA LEU A 37 -8.66 -16.43 -2.36
C LEU A 37 -9.89 -16.03 -1.53
N ALA A 38 -10.75 -16.97 -1.15
CA ALA A 38 -11.96 -16.68 -0.37
C ALA A 38 -11.65 -15.99 0.97
N TRP A 39 -10.46 -16.23 1.57
CA TRP A 39 -10.04 -15.59 2.81
C TRP A 39 -9.87 -14.06 2.70
N ILE A 40 -9.64 -13.52 1.51
CA ILE A 40 -9.53 -12.06 1.28
C ILE A 40 -10.70 -11.52 0.45
N LEU A 41 -11.19 -12.31 -0.50
CA LEU A 41 -12.35 -11.95 -1.33
C LEU A 41 -13.64 -11.94 -0.52
N GLY A 42 -13.84 -12.91 0.38
CA GLY A 42 -15.04 -12.98 1.23
C GLY A 42 -15.18 -11.78 2.15
N PRO A 43 -14.18 -11.46 2.99
CA PRO A 43 -14.24 -10.26 3.84
C PRO A 43 -14.36 -8.95 3.06
N THR A 44 -13.77 -8.87 1.87
CA THR A 44 -14.00 -7.72 0.96
C THR A 44 -15.45 -7.68 0.50
N ALA A 45 -16.01 -8.78 0.00
CA ALA A 45 -17.37 -8.84 -0.49
C ALA A 45 -18.35 -8.48 0.64
N SER A 46 -18.21 -9.08 1.82
CA SER A 46 -19.06 -8.76 2.98
C SER A 46 -18.97 -7.31 3.42
N LEU A 47 -17.79 -6.68 3.34
CA LEU A 47 -17.66 -5.26 3.65
C LEU A 47 -18.32 -4.37 2.58
N VAL A 48 -18.23 -4.75 1.30
CA VAL A 48 -18.95 -4.06 0.22
C VAL A 48 -20.46 -4.21 0.38
N GLU A 49 -20.96 -5.43 0.65
CA GLU A 49 -22.37 -5.69 0.94
C GLU A 49 -22.86 -4.84 2.10
N PHE A 50 -22.12 -4.82 3.21
CA PHE A 50 -22.46 -4.04 4.40
C PHE A 50 -22.55 -2.54 4.10
N LEU A 51 -21.63 -1.99 3.30
CA LEU A 51 -21.59 -0.56 3.00
C LEU A 51 -22.57 -0.12 1.90
N THR A 52 -22.91 -1.01 0.97
CA THR A 52 -23.76 -0.68 -0.19
C THR A 52 -25.20 -1.20 -0.07
N GLY A 53 -25.45 -2.18 0.79
CA GLY A 53 -26.72 -2.89 0.90
C GLY A 53 -27.00 -3.87 -0.25
N GLU A 54 -26.05 -4.07 -1.17
CA GLU A 54 -26.22 -4.91 -2.36
C GLU A 54 -25.64 -6.31 -2.12
N PRO A 55 -26.38 -7.40 -2.45
CA PRO A 55 -25.92 -8.76 -2.20
C PRO A 55 -24.84 -9.19 -3.21
N PHE A 56 -23.84 -9.93 -2.71
CA PHE A 56 -22.77 -10.59 -3.44
C PHE A 56 -22.78 -12.10 -3.17
N MET A 57 -23.25 -12.87 -4.14
CA MET A 57 -23.30 -14.32 -4.02
C MET A 57 -21.98 -14.94 -4.47
N LYS A 58 -21.48 -15.92 -3.69
CA LYS A 58 -20.30 -16.70 -4.10
C LYS A 58 -20.68 -17.63 -5.25
N GLU A 59 -20.02 -17.45 -6.38
CA GLU A 59 -20.20 -18.24 -7.61
C GLU A 59 -18.94 -19.06 -7.89
N LYS A 60 -19.14 -20.33 -8.27
CA LYS A 60 -18.04 -21.28 -8.47
C LYS A 60 -17.14 -20.80 -9.63
N ASP A 61 -15.82 -20.95 -9.47
CA ASP A 61 -14.79 -20.60 -10.46
C ASP A 61 -14.72 -19.11 -10.87
N ILE A 62 -15.60 -18.25 -10.34
CA ILE A 62 -15.65 -16.82 -10.65
C ILE A 62 -15.21 -15.97 -9.45
N GLY A 63 -15.84 -16.17 -8.29
CA GLY A 63 -15.64 -15.33 -7.11
C GLY A 63 -16.98 -14.86 -6.54
N TYR A 64 -17.08 -13.59 -6.15
CA TYR A 64 -18.32 -13.04 -5.59
C TYR A 64 -19.01 -12.15 -6.61
N VAL A 65 -20.26 -12.46 -6.97
CA VAL A 65 -20.99 -11.83 -8.06
C VAL A 65 -22.24 -11.14 -7.53
N SER A 66 -22.45 -9.90 -7.98
CA SER A 66 -23.71 -9.18 -7.77
C SER A 66 -24.42 -9.00 -9.11
N ILE A 67 -25.57 -9.65 -9.26
CA ILE A 67 -26.39 -9.57 -10.47
C ILE A 67 -27.00 -8.17 -10.61
N SER A 68 -27.43 -7.55 -9.49
CA SER A 68 -28.00 -6.19 -9.49
C SER A 68 -27.00 -5.16 -9.99
N GLN A 69 -25.73 -5.29 -9.59
CA GLN A 69 -24.67 -4.36 -10.00
C GLN A 69 -24.00 -4.74 -11.32
N ARG A 70 -24.21 -5.96 -11.84
CA ARG A 70 -23.44 -6.54 -12.94
C ARG A 70 -21.92 -6.49 -12.70
N VAL A 71 -21.51 -6.72 -11.45
CA VAL A 71 -20.12 -6.67 -11.01
C VAL A 71 -19.71 -8.01 -10.41
N ALA A 72 -18.50 -8.45 -10.75
CA ALA A 72 -17.87 -9.64 -10.17
C ALA A 72 -16.55 -9.27 -9.47
N ILE A 73 -16.43 -9.66 -8.21
CA ILE A 73 -15.19 -9.58 -7.42
C ILE A 73 -14.38 -10.86 -7.68
N ILE A 74 -13.50 -10.76 -8.67
CA ILE A 74 -12.64 -11.84 -9.17
C ILE A 74 -11.24 -11.80 -8.52
N PRO A 75 -10.35 -12.80 -8.72
CA PRO A 75 -8.97 -12.81 -8.19
C PRO A 75 -8.14 -11.54 -8.45
N GLY A 76 -8.35 -10.88 -9.61
CA GLY A 76 -7.73 -9.59 -9.94
C GLY A 76 -8.14 -8.45 -8.99
N CYS A 77 -9.22 -8.63 -8.25
CA CYS A 77 -9.70 -7.74 -7.22
C CYS A 77 -9.25 -8.11 -5.81
N SER A 78 -8.33 -9.04 -5.59
CA SER A 78 -7.92 -9.45 -4.23
C SER A 78 -7.13 -8.39 -3.46
N GLY A 79 -6.48 -7.44 -4.15
CA GLY A 79 -5.63 -6.43 -3.49
C GLY A 79 -4.33 -7.00 -2.89
N ILE A 80 -3.97 -8.26 -3.15
CA ILE A 80 -2.79 -8.90 -2.55
C ILE A 80 -1.49 -8.18 -2.87
N ASN A 81 -1.33 -7.62 -4.07
CA ASN A 81 -0.15 -6.78 -4.39
C ASN A 81 -0.05 -5.56 -3.48
N PHE A 82 -1.18 -4.91 -3.17
CA PHE A 82 -1.21 -3.82 -2.22
C PHE A 82 -0.90 -4.31 -0.80
N MET A 83 -1.45 -5.46 -0.38
CA MET A 83 -1.13 -6.09 0.91
C MET A 83 0.37 -6.33 1.08
N ILE A 84 1.03 -6.89 0.05
CA ILE A 84 2.48 -7.14 0.05
C ILE A 84 3.24 -5.82 0.19
N ALA A 85 2.90 -4.80 -0.61
CA ALA A 85 3.54 -3.49 -0.54
C ALA A 85 3.38 -2.86 0.84
N ALA A 86 2.16 -2.87 1.39
CA ALA A 86 1.83 -2.36 2.71
C ALA A 86 2.62 -3.08 3.81
N PHE A 87 2.64 -4.41 3.78
CA PHE A 87 3.34 -5.26 4.75
C PHE A 87 4.85 -5.04 4.72
N CYS A 88 5.48 -5.08 3.55
CA CYS A 88 6.93 -4.88 3.45
C CYS A 88 7.32 -3.46 3.89
N MET A 89 6.60 -2.45 3.41
CA MET A 89 6.85 -1.07 3.77
C MET A 89 6.74 -0.82 5.26
N SER A 90 5.63 -1.23 5.89
CA SER A 90 5.40 -0.99 7.32
C SER A 90 6.41 -1.74 8.19
N THR A 91 6.65 -3.03 7.89
CA THR A 91 7.50 -3.90 8.71
C THR A 91 8.96 -3.46 8.63
N LEU A 92 9.48 -3.20 7.42
CA LEU A 92 10.86 -2.78 7.25
C LEU A 92 11.08 -1.38 7.83
N THR A 93 10.12 -0.46 7.68
CA THR A 93 10.20 0.86 8.34
C THR A 93 10.35 0.72 9.86
N LEU A 94 9.57 -0.16 10.51
CA LEU A 94 9.63 -0.37 11.95
C LEU A 94 10.89 -1.12 12.42
N ILE A 95 11.34 -2.14 11.68
CA ILE A 95 12.56 -2.90 11.99
C ILE A 95 13.79 -1.99 11.95
N TYR A 96 13.88 -1.10 10.95
CA TYR A 96 15.02 -0.21 10.82
C TYR A 96 14.98 0.97 11.80
N SER A 97 13.78 1.48 12.12
CA SER A 97 13.61 2.62 13.01
C SER A 97 13.73 2.28 14.50
N THR A 98 13.53 1.02 14.89
CA THR A 98 13.57 0.60 16.30
C THR A 98 14.97 0.05 16.67
N ASN A 99 15.63 0.68 17.63
CA ASN A 99 16.91 0.20 18.19
C ASN A 99 16.75 -0.66 19.45
N ARG A 100 15.53 -0.82 19.96
CA ARG A 100 15.23 -1.62 21.16
C ARG A 100 15.13 -3.12 20.81
N LYS A 101 15.61 -3.98 21.73
CA LYS A 101 15.46 -5.46 21.72
C LYS A 101 14.01 -5.94 21.88
N GLN A 102 13.01 -5.19 21.42
CA GLN A 102 11.61 -5.57 21.58
C GLN A 102 11.16 -6.57 20.51
N TYR A 103 10.27 -7.48 20.92
CA TYR A 103 9.74 -8.65 20.21
C TYR A 103 9.51 -8.41 18.71
N PRO A 104 10.49 -8.75 17.83
CA PRO A 104 10.40 -8.46 16.40
C PRO A 104 9.27 -9.25 15.72
N ALA A 105 8.96 -10.44 16.22
CA ALA A 105 7.83 -11.24 15.77
C ALA A 105 6.48 -10.50 15.97
N LEU A 106 6.31 -9.76 17.06
CA LEU A 106 5.10 -8.99 17.31
C LEU A 106 4.93 -7.85 16.30
N TYR A 107 6.03 -7.18 15.91
CA TYR A 107 5.98 -6.16 14.86
C TYR A 107 5.61 -6.74 13.51
N ILE A 108 6.19 -7.88 13.15
CA ILE A 108 5.87 -8.59 11.90
C ILE A 108 4.39 -8.96 11.89
N LEU A 109 3.88 -9.58 12.96
CA LEU A 109 2.47 -9.96 13.07
C LEU A 109 1.54 -8.76 13.03
N ALA A 110 1.82 -7.71 13.80
CA ALA A 110 1.02 -6.49 13.82
C ALA A 110 1.00 -5.79 12.44
N CYS A 111 2.13 -5.74 11.75
CA CYS A 111 2.20 -5.20 10.40
C CYS A 111 1.45 -6.05 9.38
N PHE A 112 1.50 -7.37 9.52
CA PHE A 112 0.74 -8.27 8.65
C PHE A 112 -0.77 -8.08 8.82
N VAL A 113 -1.24 -8.02 10.07
CA VAL A 113 -2.65 -7.75 10.38
C VAL A 113 -3.08 -6.36 9.90
N ALA A 114 -2.24 -5.34 10.11
CA ALA A 114 -2.51 -3.99 9.62
C ALA A 114 -2.57 -3.92 8.09
N ALA A 115 -1.64 -4.59 7.40
CA ALA A 115 -1.62 -4.66 5.95
C ALA A 115 -2.85 -5.40 5.40
N TYR A 116 -3.23 -6.52 6.02
CA TYR A 116 -4.45 -7.25 5.68
C TYR A 116 -5.70 -6.39 5.84
N SER A 117 -5.88 -5.78 7.02
CA SER A 117 -7.04 -4.95 7.34
C SER A 117 -7.12 -3.75 6.39
N MET A 118 -5.99 -3.08 6.16
CA MET A 118 -5.91 -1.97 5.21
C MET A 118 -6.29 -2.43 3.80
N THR A 119 -5.87 -3.64 3.40
CA THR A 119 -6.20 -4.18 2.08
C THR A 119 -7.70 -4.41 1.92
N VAL A 120 -8.36 -5.04 2.90
CA VAL A 120 -9.82 -5.25 2.87
C VAL A 120 -10.56 -3.91 2.76
N CYS A 121 -10.21 -2.91 3.58
CA CYS A 121 -10.84 -1.58 3.52
C CYS A 121 -10.59 -0.87 2.17
N THR A 122 -9.33 -0.81 1.75
CA THR A 122 -8.89 -0.11 0.54
C THR A 122 -9.51 -0.74 -0.71
N ASN A 123 -9.56 -2.06 -0.75
CA ASN A 123 -10.11 -2.80 -1.87
C ASN A 123 -11.64 -2.71 -1.92
N SER A 124 -12.31 -2.68 -0.77
CA SER A 124 -13.75 -2.42 -0.70
C SER A 124 -14.09 -1.02 -1.21
N LEU A 125 -13.35 0.01 -0.77
CA LEU A 125 -13.50 1.37 -1.29
C LEU A 125 -13.30 1.43 -2.81
N ARG A 126 -12.30 0.72 -3.33
CA ARG A 126 -12.02 0.64 -4.77
C ARG A 126 -13.18 0.01 -5.55
N ILE A 127 -13.78 -1.06 -5.03
CA ILE A 127 -14.90 -1.74 -5.67
C ILE A 127 -16.14 -0.84 -5.63
N ILE A 128 -16.47 -0.26 -4.48
CA ILE A 128 -17.59 0.67 -4.31
C ILE A 128 -17.46 1.87 -5.26
N LEU A 129 -16.28 2.49 -5.31
CA LEU A 129 -16.03 3.59 -6.23
C LEU A 129 -16.19 3.14 -7.70
N SER A 130 -15.76 1.92 -8.04
CA SER A 130 -15.94 1.39 -9.39
C SER A 130 -17.42 1.19 -9.73
N ILE A 131 -18.24 0.72 -8.79
CA ILE A 131 -19.71 0.59 -8.95
C ILE A 131 -20.33 1.96 -9.21
N HIS A 132 -19.98 2.98 -8.42
CA HIS A 132 -20.51 4.33 -8.60
C HIS A 132 -20.07 4.97 -9.92
N LEU A 133 -18.80 4.81 -10.30
CA LEU A 133 -18.30 5.30 -11.58
C LEU A 133 -18.94 4.58 -12.76
N TYR A 134 -19.31 3.31 -12.59
CA TYR A 134 -20.07 2.54 -13.58
C TYR A 134 -21.50 3.04 -13.76
N ARG A 135 -22.17 3.35 -12.66
CA ARG A 135 -23.52 3.92 -12.70
C ARG A 135 -23.57 5.35 -13.24
N ALA A 136 -22.48 6.11 -13.14
CA ALA A 136 -22.42 7.48 -13.64
C ALA A 136 -22.39 7.57 -15.18
N ASP A 137 -22.23 6.43 -15.88
CA ASP A 137 -22.23 6.29 -17.34
C ASP A 137 -21.37 7.34 -18.08
N ILE A 138 -20.22 7.69 -17.50
CA ILE A 138 -19.25 8.64 -18.07
C ILE A 138 -18.38 8.00 -19.17
N TYR A 139 -18.83 6.89 -19.74
CA TYR A 139 -18.05 6.05 -20.63
C TYR A 139 -18.06 6.57 -22.06
N THR A 140 -16.86 6.67 -22.63
CA THR A 140 -16.64 7.06 -24.02
C THR A 140 -15.72 6.03 -24.67
N PRO A 141 -15.58 5.99 -26.01
CA PRO A 141 -14.63 5.08 -26.67
C PRO A 141 -13.19 5.20 -26.13
N LEU A 142 -12.82 6.35 -25.58
CA LEU A 142 -11.52 6.61 -24.97
C LEU A 142 -11.45 6.15 -23.50
N ILE A 143 -12.56 6.23 -22.77
CA ILE A 143 -12.68 5.98 -21.32
C ILE A 143 -13.53 4.73 -21.09
N THR A 144 -12.88 3.57 -20.99
CA THR A 144 -13.56 2.30 -20.73
C THR A 144 -13.70 2.03 -19.23
N PRO A 145 -14.68 1.20 -18.80
CA PRO A 145 -14.82 0.75 -17.41
C PRO A 145 -13.53 0.18 -16.82
N GLU A 146 -12.79 -0.59 -17.62
CA GLU A 146 -11.52 -1.20 -17.22
C GLU A 146 -10.43 -0.15 -16.94
N LYS A 147 -10.33 0.90 -17.76
CA LYS A 147 -9.37 1.98 -17.58
C LYS A 147 -9.69 2.79 -16.32
N ILE A 148 -10.97 3.10 -16.09
CA ILE A 148 -11.42 3.79 -14.87
C ILE A 148 -11.15 2.92 -13.64
N HIS A 149 -11.51 1.63 -13.66
CA HIS A 149 -11.24 0.72 -12.55
C HIS A 149 -9.75 0.64 -12.22
N ARG A 150 -8.90 0.60 -13.26
CA ARG A 150 -7.43 0.64 -13.11
C ARG A 150 -6.98 1.95 -12.48
N LEU A 151 -7.46 3.09 -12.96
CA LEU A 151 -7.11 4.42 -12.45
C LEU A 151 -7.53 4.60 -10.98
N ALA A 152 -8.77 4.25 -10.66
CA ALA A 152 -9.31 4.25 -9.30
C ALA A 152 -8.47 3.36 -8.38
N GLY A 153 -8.11 2.16 -8.85
CA GLY A 153 -7.22 1.26 -8.13
C GLY A 153 -5.85 1.86 -7.86
N ILE A 154 -5.22 2.49 -8.85
CA ILE A 154 -3.91 3.12 -8.67
C ILE A 154 -3.99 4.26 -7.64
N ALA A 155 -4.98 5.14 -7.80
CA ALA A 155 -5.15 6.30 -6.94
C ALA A 155 -5.43 5.91 -5.48
N ILE A 156 -6.40 5.03 -5.26
CA ILE A 156 -6.78 4.57 -3.92
C ILE A 156 -5.61 3.82 -3.27
N TYR A 157 -5.00 2.86 -3.96
CA TYR A 157 -3.89 2.09 -3.39
C TYR A 157 -2.71 2.96 -3.02
N PHE A 158 -2.30 3.87 -3.90
CA PHE A 158 -1.17 4.75 -3.62
C PHE A 158 -1.45 5.68 -2.44
N VAL A 159 -2.59 6.35 -2.41
CA VAL A 159 -2.97 7.27 -1.33
C VAL A 159 -3.09 6.54 0.02
N CYS A 160 -3.73 5.38 0.04
CA CYS A 160 -3.83 4.53 1.23
C CYS A 160 -2.46 4.05 1.73
N LEU A 161 -1.54 3.71 0.82
CA LEU A 161 -0.18 3.33 1.18
C LEU A 161 0.58 4.51 1.82
N CYS A 162 0.42 5.72 1.28
CA CYS A 162 0.99 6.93 1.84
C CYS A 162 0.47 7.20 3.26
N PHE A 163 -0.84 7.10 3.49
CA PHE A 163 -1.42 7.26 4.82
C PHE A 163 -0.89 6.22 5.81
N LEU A 164 -0.82 4.95 5.40
CA LEU A 164 -0.25 3.90 6.23
C LEU A 164 1.21 4.20 6.60
N TYR A 165 2.02 4.64 5.64
CA TYR A 165 3.41 5.01 5.88
C TYR A 165 3.54 6.15 6.90
N PHE A 166 2.78 7.24 6.72
CA PHE A 166 2.82 8.36 7.67
C PHE A 166 2.31 7.96 9.05
N GLY A 167 1.31 7.08 9.13
CA GLY A 167 0.85 6.48 10.39
C GLY A 167 1.97 5.69 11.09
N VAL A 168 2.66 4.82 10.36
CA VAL A 168 3.80 4.03 10.87
C VAL A 168 4.95 4.94 11.31
N GLN A 169 5.28 5.97 10.53
CA GLN A 169 6.28 6.96 10.88
C GLN A 169 5.92 7.73 12.15
N LYS A 170 4.65 8.12 12.32
CA LYS A 170 4.18 8.82 13.52
C LYS A 170 4.33 7.93 14.77
N ILE A 171 3.92 6.67 14.68
CA ILE A 171 4.05 5.69 15.78
C ILE A 171 5.53 5.48 16.12
N SER A 172 6.39 5.36 15.10
CA SER A 172 7.82 5.16 15.28
C SER A 172 8.52 6.40 15.86
N SER A 173 8.20 7.59 15.37
CA SER A 173 8.78 8.85 15.84
C SER A 173 8.33 9.18 17.26
N SER A 174 7.07 8.89 17.63
CA SER A 174 6.58 9.07 19.00
C SER A 174 7.31 8.19 20.01
N ARG A 175 7.82 7.03 19.58
CA ARG A 175 8.65 6.12 20.40
C ARG A 175 10.12 6.55 20.47
N ASN A 176 10.62 7.22 19.44
CA ASN A 176 12.01 7.71 19.35
C ASN A 176 12.18 9.16 19.88
N HIS A 177 11.09 9.85 20.23
CA HIS A 177 11.10 11.22 20.76
C HIS A 177 11.78 11.37 22.13
N ILE A 178 12.16 10.27 22.77
CA ILE A 178 12.93 10.26 24.03
C ILE A 178 14.43 10.57 23.78
N ASP A 179 14.96 10.43 22.54
CA ASP A 179 16.42 10.39 22.32
C ASP A 179 17.04 11.40 21.32
N ALA A 180 16.36 12.42 20.79
CA ALA A 180 17.05 13.31 19.82
C ALA A 180 16.56 14.77 19.72
N GLY A 181 17.15 15.63 20.55
CA GLY A 181 17.26 17.08 20.29
C GLY A 181 18.32 17.39 19.23
N ARG A 182 18.05 17.14 17.95
CA ARG A 182 18.93 17.57 16.84
C ARG A 182 18.22 18.57 15.93
N GLN A 183 18.61 19.84 16.03
CA GLN A 183 18.27 20.90 15.08
C GLN A 183 18.75 20.47 13.68
N LYS A 184 17.81 20.21 12.76
CA LYS A 184 18.12 19.88 11.36
C LYS A 184 18.15 21.17 10.54
N ASN A 185 19.24 21.41 9.80
CA ASN A 185 19.32 22.52 8.84
C ASN A 185 18.25 22.40 7.73
N LYS A 186 17.91 23.53 7.07
CA LYS A 186 16.87 23.62 6.01
C LYS A 186 17.03 22.55 4.91
N TYR A 187 18.26 22.25 4.51
CA TYR A 187 18.55 21.15 3.56
C TYR A 187 18.18 19.76 4.09
N GLY A 188 18.52 19.46 5.35
CA GLY A 188 18.18 18.19 6.01
C GLY A 188 16.67 18.03 6.23
N TYR A 189 15.94 19.14 6.37
CA TYR A 189 14.50 19.16 6.48
C TYR A 189 13.79 18.72 5.19
N TYR A 190 14.11 19.33 4.04
CA TYR A 190 13.52 18.94 2.74
C TYR A 190 13.92 17.52 2.35
N LYS A 191 15.18 17.14 2.59
CA LYS A 191 15.66 15.76 2.38
C LYS A 191 14.83 14.75 3.18
N SER A 192 14.49 15.06 4.43
CA SER A 192 13.65 14.18 5.26
C SER A 192 12.23 14.05 4.70
N ILE A 193 11.64 15.15 4.20
CA ILE A 193 10.30 15.13 3.59
C ILE A 193 10.31 14.32 2.29
N LEU A 194 11.32 14.54 1.44
CA LEU A 194 11.48 13.84 0.18
C LEU A 194 11.62 12.33 0.40
N ILE A 195 12.48 11.91 1.34
CA ILE A 195 12.62 10.49 1.69
C ILE A 195 11.28 9.92 2.18
N SER A 196 10.55 10.65 3.03
CA SER A 196 9.23 10.20 3.50
C SER A 196 8.22 10.02 2.36
N CYS A 197 8.26 10.85 1.34
CA CYS A 197 7.37 10.72 0.18
C CYS A 197 7.83 9.60 -0.78
N LEU A 198 9.14 9.36 -0.89
CA LEU A 198 9.72 8.37 -1.80
C LEU A 198 9.51 6.93 -1.34
N VAL A 199 9.43 6.67 -0.03
CA VAL A 199 9.30 5.29 0.47
C VAL A 199 8.00 4.62 0.00
N PRO A 200 6.80 5.22 0.13
CA PRO A 200 5.57 4.64 -0.42
C PRO A 200 5.63 4.44 -1.93
N LEU A 201 6.17 5.43 -2.67
CA LEU A 201 6.34 5.35 -4.13
C LEU A 201 7.24 4.18 -4.53
N PHE A 202 8.37 4.03 -3.86
CA PHE A 202 9.29 2.92 -4.09
C PHE A 202 8.60 1.56 -3.92
N TRP A 203 7.91 1.35 -2.79
CA TRP A 203 7.23 0.08 -2.53
C TRP A 203 6.09 -0.19 -3.50
N TYR A 204 5.32 0.84 -3.84
CA TYR A 204 4.25 0.72 -4.80
C TYR A 204 4.76 0.31 -6.18
N LEU A 205 5.76 1.03 -6.72
CA LEU A 205 6.34 0.74 -8.04
C LEU A 205 7.05 -0.62 -8.07
N LEU A 206 7.76 -0.98 -7.00
CA LEU A 206 8.45 -2.28 -6.88
C LEU A 206 7.45 -3.44 -7.03
N ILE A 207 6.34 -3.40 -6.31
CA ILE A 207 5.39 -4.51 -6.29
C ILE A 207 4.44 -4.50 -7.50
N VAL A 208 4.06 -3.32 -8.00
CA VAL A 208 3.10 -3.20 -9.11
C VAL A 208 3.76 -3.31 -10.48
N LEU A 209 5.01 -2.88 -10.66
CA LEU A 209 5.68 -2.89 -11.97
C LEU A 209 6.85 -3.86 -12.03
N VAL A 210 7.80 -3.75 -11.11
CA VAL A 210 9.04 -4.54 -11.17
C VAL A 210 8.73 -6.01 -10.99
N LEU A 211 7.89 -6.35 -10.02
CA LEU A 211 7.58 -7.75 -9.74
C LEU A 211 6.84 -8.44 -10.92
N PRO A 212 5.81 -7.85 -11.56
CA PRO A 212 5.23 -8.41 -12.78
C PRO A 212 6.21 -8.46 -13.96
N ALA A 213 7.10 -7.47 -14.12
CA ALA A 213 8.13 -7.51 -15.15
C ALA A 213 9.10 -8.70 -14.98
N LEU A 214 9.50 -8.99 -13.73
CA LEU A 214 10.32 -10.15 -13.40
C LEU A 214 9.60 -11.48 -13.65
N ASN A 215 8.27 -11.51 -13.50
CA ASN A 215 7.45 -12.71 -13.77
C ASN A 215 7.05 -12.86 -15.26
N GLN A 216 7.87 -12.32 -16.17
CA GLN A 216 7.66 -12.36 -17.63
C GLN A 216 6.39 -11.65 -18.13
N ALA A 217 5.80 -10.79 -17.30
CA ALA A 217 4.75 -9.82 -17.63
C ALA A 217 4.97 -9.14 -18.99
N SER A 218 6.17 -8.58 -19.11
CA SER A 218 6.66 -7.80 -20.25
C SER A 218 6.89 -8.62 -21.52
N VAL A 219 7.09 -9.94 -21.39
CA VAL A 219 7.37 -10.84 -22.52
C VAL A 219 6.08 -11.46 -23.04
N LYS A 220 5.16 -11.86 -22.15
CA LYS A 220 3.89 -12.52 -22.54
C LYS A 220 2.92 -11.58 -23.23
N ASN A 221 2.78 -10.34 -22.75
CA ASN A 221 1.85 -9.34 -23.29
C ASN A 221 2.46 -7.92 -23.24
N PRO A 222 3.41 -7.61 -24.13
CA PRO A 222 4.20 -6.36 -24.06
C PRO A 222 3.36 -5.09 -24.20
N SER A 223 2.31 -5.11 -25.02
CA SER A 223 1.44 -3.94 -25.26
C SER A 223 0.61 -3.61 -24.00
N LEU A 224 -0.08 -4.60 -23.44
CA LEU A 224 -0.90 -4.43 -22.23
C LEU A 224 -0.05 -4.05 -21.02
N PHE A 225 1.14 -4.65 -20.87
CA PHE A 225 2.06 -4.29 -19.79
C PHE A 225 2.54 -2.85 -19.91
N ARG A 226 2.88 -2.39 -21.12
CA ARG A 226 3.33 -1.01 -21.36
C ARG A 226 2.23 0.00 -21.07
N GLU A 227 1.00 -0.28 -21.49
CA GLU A 227 -0.15 0.56 -21.16
C GLU A 227 -0.35 0.63 -19.64
N HIS A 228 -0.38 -0.52 -18.95
CA HIS A 228 -0.50 -0.58 -17.49
C HIS A 228 0.62 0.20 -16.79
N ALA A 229 1.88 -0.01 -17.19
CA ALA A 229 3.03 0.68 -16.64
C ALA A 229 2.96 2.19 -16.83
N THR A 230 2.49 2.65 -17.99
CA THR A 230 2.31 4.08 -18.27
C THR A 230 1.29 4.71 -17.33
N TYR A 231 0.12 4.09 -17.13
CA TYR A 231 -0.88 4.59 -16.17
C TYR A 231 -0.32 4.60 -14.74
N VAL A 232 0.33 3.53 -14.31
CA VAL A 232 0.90 3.44 -12.96
C VAL A 232 1.93 4.54 -12.73
N LEU A 233 2.85 4.75 -13.68
CA LEU A 233 3.89 5.78 -13.57
C LEU A 233 3.29 7.19 -13.55
N LEU A 234 2.43 7.53 -14.51
CA LEU A 234 1.85 8.88 -14.61
C LEU A 234 1.00 9.23 -13.38
N VAL A 235 0.10 8.34 -12.97
CA VAL A 235 -0.83 8.60 -11.86
C VAL A 235 -0.09 8.62 -10.54
N SER A 236 0.84 7.69 -10.30
CA SER A 236 1.62 7.67 -9.06
C SER A 236 2.56 8.88 -8.97
N PHE A 237 3.14 9.31 -10.09
CA PHE A 237 3.96 10.52 -10.13
C PHE A 237 3.14 11.78 -9.84
N PHE A 238 1.98 11.92 -10.47
CA PHE A 238 1.06 13.04 -10.20
C PHE A 238 0.67 13.10 -8.72
N LEU A 239 0.23 11.97 -8.15
CA LEU A 239 -0.15 11.89 -6.75
C LEU A 239 1.02 12.11 -5.80
N PHE A 240 2.23 11.64 -6.17
CA PHE A 240 3.45 11.91 -5.42
C PHE A 240 3.75 13.42 -5.36
N VAL A 241 3.68 14.12 -6.49
CA VAL A 241 3.90 15.58 -6.55
C VAL A 241 2.85 16.30 -5.69
N MET A 242 1.58 15.94 -5.83
CA MET A 242 0.50 16.53 -5.03
C MET A 242 0.72 16.32 -3.53
N MET A 243 1.05 15.10 -3.12
CA MET A 243 1.37 14.79 -1.72
C MET A 243 2.59 15.56 -1.22
N PHE A 244 3.66 15.63 -2.02
CA PHE A 244 4.89 16.34 -1.66
C PHE A 244 4.60 17.83 -1.41
N LEU A 245 3.83 18.47 -2.30
CA LEU A 245 3.39 19.86 -2.14
C LEU A 245 2.52 20.04 -0.90
N LEU A 246 1.55 19.16 -0.66
CA LEU A 246 0.69 19.20 0.53
C LEU A 246 1.50 19.10 1.83
N VAL A 247 2.50 18.22 1.90
CA VAL A 247 3.35 18.06 3.07
C VAL A 247 4.22 19.30 3.30
N ILE A 248 4.72 19.94 2.24
CA ILE A 248 5.45 21.20 2.33
C ILE A 248 4.52 22.30 2.87
N CYS A 249 3.35 22.49 2.26
CA CYS A 249 2.38 23.50 2.69
C CYS A 249 1.96 23.30 4.14
N TYR A 250 1.57 22.08 4.54
CA TYR A 250 1.16 21.77 5.90
C TYR A 250 2.25 22.11 6.93
N LYS A 251 3.52 21.80 6.63
CA LYS A 251 4.60 22.08 7.57
C LYS A 251 5.07 23.53 7.54
N SER A 252 4.91 24.25 6.44
CA SER A 252 5.14 25.70 6.36
C SER A 252 4.11 26.50 7.15
N LEU A 253 2.89 25.98 7.32
CA LEU A 253 1.81 26.59 8.09
C LEU A 253 1.93 26.36 9.60
N LYS A 254 2.72 25.38 10.07
CA LYS A 254 2.92 25.19 11.51
C LYS A 254 3.78 26.33 12.05
N PRO A 255 3.29 27.13 13.01
CA PRO A 255 4.10 28.17 13.64
C PRO A 255 5.33 27.51 14.28
N LYS A 256 6.50 28.15 14.14
CA LYS A 256 7.68 27.74 14.89
C LYS A 256 7.32 27.86 16.37
N GLN A 257 7.31 26.75 17.11
CA GLN A 257 7.35 26.83 18.57
C GLN A 257 8.64 27.56 18.93
N GLU A 258 8.52 28.79 19.45
CA GLU A 258 9.65 29.50 20.03
C GLU A 258 10.09 28.74 21.29
N PRO A 259 11.37 28.35 21.38
CA PRO A 259 11.89 27.71 22.58
C PRO A 259 12.05 28.78 23.68
N GLY A 260 11.11 28.83 24.63
CA GLY A 260 11.29 29.51 25.91
C GLY A 260 10.21 30.53 26.27
N GLN A 261 9.06 30.04 26.74
CA GLN A 261 8.18 30.78 27.66
C GLN A 261 7.54 29.78 28.64
N ASP A 262 8.37 29.07 29.40
CA ASP A 262 7.99 28.58 30.72
C ASP A 262 8.92 29.34 31.69
N LEU A 263 8.39 30.41 32.28
CA LEU A 263 9.01 31.21 33.33
C LEU A 263 8.09 31.13 34.56
#